data_AF-A0AAD7A171-F1
#
_entry.id   AF-A0AAD7A171-F1
#
_cell.length_a   1.000
_cell.length_b   1.000
_cell.length_c   1.000
_cell.angle_alpha   90.00
_cell.angle_beta   90.00
_cell.angle_gamma   90.00
#
_symmetry.space_group_name_H-M   'P 1'
#
loop_
_entity.id
_entity.type
_entity.pdbx_description
1 polymer ?
#
loop_
_entity_poly.entity_id
_entity_poly.type
_entity_poly.pdbx_seq_one_letter_code
_entity_poly.pdbx_strand_id
1 'polypeptide(L)'
;MGNLVWHEYARLISITASAYAVWSSFFALFYRKFFWDFIGGTLRDPGGLQPAPSAAIFITLIVKAPIIPIINAVIALFILSVENPLPALKSLSIRRSLIFKVVLLVFQTFLSILYYQKAQAEGDLLFFPSTIVKHSDAGIENKPALPTPNFTPSEKKAFDPFEPPYNQNLYVGELRDEDNAEDYVVLLNKYSVVARHFLLVTKEFRSQASPLSPPDLVQTYLLLAAARKSRHNLFAFYNCGDNSGASQSHKHVQFIPLEDEDGPPIEYLARSVKLETPDTPFALNSLAYANHVYRFPDRMYSFSAEKLEAVLAQAFLGLLDLVISTIRHDPDYPAGKPSYNVVITLEHMHLIPRRREVHVLSETGDKLSVNALAFAGMMLVKSERELAAVQTEGVGKILRAVGLESVHELQVQGTAAEARDIET
;
A
#
# COMPACT_ATOMS: atom_id res chain seq x y z
N MET A 1 -3.20 42.88 -30.95
CA MET A 1 -2.20 42.34 -29.99
C MET A 1 -2.35 40.84 -29.72
N GLY A 2 -3.56 40.26 -29.67
CA GLY A 2 -3.75 38.82 -29.35
C GLY A 2 -3.04 37.82 -30.27
N ASN A 3 -3.07 38.00 -31.59
CA ASN A 3 -2.48 37.02 -32.53
C ASN A 3 -0.96 36.84 -32.39
N LEU A 4 -0.22 37.90 -32.04
CA LEU A 4 1.23 37.83 -31.80
C LEU A 4 1.55 37.03 -30.53
N VAL A 5 0.75 37.19 -29.47
CA VAL A 5 0.90 36.45 -28.20
C VAL A 5 0.67 34.95 -28.41
N TRP A 6 -0.36 34.57 -29.19
CA TRP A 6 -0.65 33.17 -29.49
C TRP A 6 0.45 32.50 -30.32
N HIS A 7 1.06 33.23 -31.27
CA HIS A 7 2.17 32.70 -32.05
C HIS A 7 3.43 32.47 -31.21
N GLU A 8 3.76 33.40 -30.31
CA GLU A 8 4.90 33.23 -29.40
C GLU A 8 4.65 32.11 -28.39
N TYR A 9 3.43 32.01 -27.85
CA TYR A 9 3.06 30.95 -26.93
C TYR A 9 3.09 29.55 -27.59
N ALA A 10 2.54 29.42 -28.79
CA ALA A 10 2.60 28.17 -29.56
C ALA A 10 4.05 27.75 -29.87
N ARG A 11 4.92 28.72 -30.17
CA ARG A 11 6.36 28.48 -30.35
C ARG A 11 7.03 28.00 -29.07
N LEU A 12 6.73 28.62 -27.92
CA LEU A 12 7.27 28.18 -26.63
C LEU A 12 6.82 26.75 -26.28
N ILE A 13 5.55 26.41 -26.51
CA ILE A 13 5.04 25.04 -26.33
C ILE A 13 5.81 24.06 -27.22
N SER A 14 5.99 24.39 -28.50
CA SER A 14 6.76 23.58 -29.44
C SER A 14 8.19 23.33 -28.95
N ILE A 15 8.89 24.39 -28.51
CA ILE A 15 10.24 24.30 -27.95
C ILE A 15 10.27 23.42 -26.69
N THR A 16 9.37 23.65 -25.74
CA THR A 16 9.30 22.88 -24.51
C THR A 16 9.03 21.41 -24.81
N ALA A 17 8.00 21.10 -25.61
CA ALA A 17 7.66 19.73 -25.97
C ALA A 17 8.83 19.00 -26.65
N SER A 18 9.53 19.66 -27.58
CA SER A 18 10.69 19.07 -28.24
C SER A 18 11.92 18.94 -27.32
N ALA A 19 12.15 19.85 -26.39
CA ALA A 19 13.22 19.69 -25.38
C ALA A 19 12.98 18.45 -24.49
N TYR A 20 11.74 18.25 -24.03
CA TYR A 20 11.35 17.05 -23.30
C TYR A 20 11.42 15.79 -24.16
N ALA A 21 11.11 15.88 -25.46
CA ALA A 21 11.27 14.76 -26.39
C ALA A 21 12.74 14.36 -26.58
N VAL A 22 13.68 15.32 -26.68
CA VAL A 22 15.12 15.02 -26.69
C VAL A 22 15.55 14.32 -25.40
N TRP A 23 15.14 14.87 -24.26
CA TRP A 23 15.48 14.32 -22.94
C TRP A 23 14.93 12.89 -22.78
N SER A 24 13.65 12.67 -23.03
CA SER A 24 13.04 11.34 -22.96
C SER A 24 13.65 10.35 -23.95
N SER A 25 13.98 10.80 -25.18
CA SER A 25 14.69 9.96 -26.16
C SER A 25 16.06 9.51 -25.64
N PHE A 26 16.82 10.41 -25.02
CA PHE A 26 18.13 10.10 -24.44
C PHE A 26 18.01 9.02 -23.35
N PHE A 27 17.06 9.18 -22.41
CA PHE A 27 16.84 8.18 -21.35
C PHE A 27 16.36 6.84 -21.92
N ALA A 28 15.53 6.85 -22.96
CA ALA A 28 15.05 5.62 -23.61
C ALA A 28 16.18 4.81 -24.29
N LEU A 29 17.36 5.40 -24.55
CA LEU A 29 18.54 4.65 -25.02
C LEU A 29 19.14 3.74 -23.95
N PHE A 30 19.08 4.18 -22.69
CA PHE A 30 19.61 3.46 -21.53
C PHE A 30 18.53 2.55 -20.90
N TYR A 31 17.31 3.05 -20.78
CA TYR A 31 16.17 2.35 -20.17
C TYR A 31 15.22 1.86 -21.24
N ARG A 32 15.62 0.77 -21.89
CA ARG A 32 15.01 0.24 -23.11
C ARG A 32 13.69 -0.49 -22.84
N LYS A 33 12.62 0.27 -22.61
CA LYS A 33 11.24 -0.23 -22.47
C LYS A 33 10.30 0.51 -23.42
N PHE A 34 9.20 -0.13 -23.81
CA PHE A 34 8.17 0.49 -24.65
C PHE A 34 6.83 0.47 -23.92
N PHE A 35 6.00 1.47 -24.18
CA PHE A 35 4.85 1.80 -23.32
C PHE A 35 3.77 0.71 -23.25
N TRP A 36 3.68 -0.18 -24.24
CA TRP A 36 2.62 -1.19 -24.35
C TRP A 36 3.09 -2.63 -24.12
N ASP A 37 4.24 -2.81 -23.49
CA ASP A 37 4.85 -4.13 -23.25
C ASP A 37 4.01 -5.06 -22.38
N PHE A 38 3.04 -4.51 -21.66
CA PHE A 38 2.08 -5.23 -20.83
C PHE A 38 0.83 -5.71 -21.57
N ILE A 39 0.51 -5.17 -22.75
CA ILE A 39 -0.73 -5.55 -23.46
C ILE A 39 -0.57 -6.94 -24.08
N GLY A 40 -1.33 -7.91 -23.56
CA GLY A 40 -1.31 -9.29 -24.03
C GLY A 40 -0.02 -10.05 -23.71
N GLY A 41 0.84 -9.49 -22.86
CA GLY A 41 2.07 -10.14 -22.41
C GLY A 41 1.78 -11.37 -21.54
N THR A 42 2.64 -12.37 -21.64
CA THR A 42 2.59 -13.57 -20.79
C THR A 42 3.73 -13.50 -19.78
N LEU A 43 3.39 -13.60 -18.50
CA LEU A 43 4.38 -13.71 -17.43
C LEU A 43 5.04 -15.11 -17.50
N ARG A 44 6.37 -15.18 -17.61
CA ARG A 44 7.13 -16.46 -17.63
C ARG A 44 8.35 -16.39 -16.71
N ASP A 45 8.65 -17.50 -16.04
CA ASP A 45 9.87 -17.71 -15.25
C ASP A 45 10.85 -18.67 -15.97
N PRO A 46 12.15 -18.36 -16.09
CA PRO A 46 12.80 -17.07 -15.81
C PRO A 46 12.55 -16.03 -16.92
N GLY A 47 12.41 -14.76 -16.54
CA GLY A 47 12.43 -13.64 -17.50
C GLY A 47 11.34 -12.57 -17.39
N GLY A 48 10.41 -12.67 -16.44
CA GLY A 48 9.40 -11.63 -16.19
C GLY A 48 8.32 -11.53 -17.27
N LEU A 49 7.72 -10.36 -17.44
CA LEU A 49 6.63 -10.13 -18.40
C LEU A 49 7.19 -10.15 -19.83
N GLN A 50 6.89 -11.21 -20.58
CA GLN A 50 7.22 -11.27 -22.00
C GLN A 50 6.11 -10.63 -22.81
N PRO A 51 6.39 -9.62 -23.65
CA PRO A 51 5.36 -9.01 -24.47
C PRO A 51 4.78 -10.00 -25.46
N ALA A 52 3.52 -9.79 -25.86
CA ALA A 52 2.84 -10.62 -26.86
C ALA A 52 3.68 -10.73 -28.16
N PRO A 53 3.56 -11.84 -28.92
CA PRO A 53 4.20 -11.95 -30.24
C PRO A 53 3.85 -10.79 -31.19
N SER A 54 2.64 -10.21 -31.05
CA SER A 54 2.20 -9.02 -31.79
C SER A 54 3.05 -7.78 -31.51
N ALA A 55 3.77 -7.72 -30.39
CA ALA A 55 4.62 -6.60 -30.01
C ALA A 55 6.09 -6.77 -30.45
N ALA A 56 6.45 -7.84 -31.17
CA ALA A 56 7.82 -8.13 -31.58
C ALA A 56 8.50 -7.00 -32.39
N ILE A 57 7.71 -6.27 -33.19
CA ILE A 57 8.19 -5.11 -33.95
C ILE A 57 8.65 -4.00 -33.01
N PHE A 58 7.85 -3.68 -31.99
CA PHE A 58 8.18 -2.65 -31.00
C PHE A 58 9.39 -3.04 -30.15
N ILE A 59 9.51 -4.31 -29.75
CA ILE A 59 10.71 -4.82 -29.06
C ILE A 59 11.95 -4.61 -29.93
N THR A 60 11.87 -4.92 -31.23
CA THR A 60 13.01 -4.79 -32.13
C THR A 60 13.41 -3.33 -32.31
N LEU A 61 12.44 -2.46 -32.56
CA LEU A 61 12.67 -1.05 -32.89
C LEU A 61 12.93 -0.16 -31.66
N ILE A 62 12.50 -0.54 -30.46
CA ILE A 62 12.67 0.28 -29.24
C ILE A 62 13.69 -0.35 -28.30
N VAL A 63 13.64 -1.67 -28.12
CA VAL A 63 14.44 -2.36 -27.09
C VAL A 63 15.78 -2.87 -27.64
N LYS A 64 15.78 -3.53 -28.80
CA LYS A 64 17.02 -4.13 -29.35
C LYS A 64 17.88 -3.11 -30.11
N ALA A 65 17.28 -2.33 -31.00
CA ALA A 65 17.99 -1.41 -31.91
C ALA A 65 17.85 0.10 -31.60
N PRO A 66 17.25 0.47 -30.46
CA PRO A 66 16.61 1.78 -30.17
C PRO A 66 16.33 2.76 -31.34
N ILE A 67 15.81 2.27 -32.46
CA ILE A 67 15.52 3.07 -33.66
C ILE A 67 14.49 4.17 -33.37
N ILE A 68 13.41 3.85 -32.67
CA ILE A 68 12.33 4.82 -32.38
C ILE A 68 12.80 5.96 -31.46
N PRO A 69 13.51 5.70 -30.34
CA PRO A 69 14.16 6.76 -29.56
C PRO A 69 15.12 7.63 -30.38
N ILE A 70 15.96 7.02 -31.24
CA ILE A 70 16.91 7.76 -32.09
C ILE A 70 16.17 8.67 -33.07
N ILE A 71 15.15 8.16 -33.77
CA ILE A 71 14.35 8.94 -34.71
C ILE A 71 13.66 10.09 -33.98
N ASN A 72 13.09 9.84 -32.79
CA ASN A 72 12.43 10.90 -32.04
C ASN A 72 13.42 11.97 -31.56
N ALA A 73 14.62 11.60 -31.13
CA ALA A 73 15.68 12.54 -30.78
C ALA A 73 16.05 13.44 -31.96
N VAL A 74 16.24 12.84 -33.15
CA VAL A 74 16.57 13.58 -34.37
C VAL A 74 15.46 14.53 -34.77
N ILE A 75 14.19 14.08 -34.74
CA ILE A 75 13.03 14.93 -35.04
C ILE A 75 12.91 16.07 -34.03
N ALA A 76 13.07 15.79 -32.75
CA ALA A 76 12.98 16.79 -31.70
C ALA A 76 14.11 17.84 -31.79
N LEU A 77 15.36 17.42 -32.04
CA LEU A 77 16.48 18.32 -32.30
C LEU A 77 16.25 19.15 -33.57
N PHE A 78 15.66 18.56 -34.60
CA PHE A 78 15.31 19.27 -35.82
C PHE A 78 14.22 20.33 -35.56
N ILE A 79 13.15 20.01 -34.83
CA ILE A 79 12.11 20.97 -34.45
C ILE A 79 12.71 22.12 -33.63
N LEU A 80 13.58 21.82 -32.65
CA LEU A 80 14.30 22.85 -31.88
C LEU A 80 15.14 23.75 -32.80
N SER A 81 15.81 23.17 -33.79
CA SER A 81 16.60 23.91 -34.78
C SER A 81 15.75 24.73 -35.77
N VAL A 82 14.45 24.43 -35.91
CA VAL A 82 13.50 25.22 -36.72
C VAL A 82 12.87 26.34 -35.89
N GLU A 83 12.56 26.08 -34.62
CA GLU A 83 11.96 27.05 -33.70
C GLU A 83 12.97 28.05 -33.13
N ASN A 84 14.21 27.63 -32.90
CA ASN A 84 15.33 28.47 -32.49
C ASN A 84 16.51 28.29 -33.45
N PRO A 85 16.48 28.97 -34.61
CA PRO A 85 17.31 28.61 -35.75
C PRO A 85 18.78 28.93 -35.56
N LEU A 86 19.59 27.88 -35.74
CA LEU A 86 21.02 28.01 -36.00
C LEU A 86 21.24 28.86 -37.26
N PRO A 87 22.36 29.61 -37.35
CA PRO A 87 22.65 30.49 -38.49
C PRO A 87 22.48 29.82 -39.86
N ALA A 88 22.85 28.54 -39.99
CA ALA A 88 22.75 27.76 -41.22
C ALA A 88 21.31 27.45 -41.67
N LEU A 89 20.33 27.49 -40.76
CA LEU A 89 18.92 27.13 -41.03
C LEU A 89 18.03 28.37 -41.18
N LYS A 90 18.57 29.58 -41.02
CA LYS A 90 17.80 30.83 -41.09
C LYS A 90 17.23 31.12 -42.49
N SER A 91 17.85 30.59 -43.54
CA SER A 91 17.47 30.83 -44.95
C SER A 91 16.44 29.84 -45.51
N LEU A 92 16.09 28.77 -44.77
CA LEU A 92 15.16 27.75 -45.26
C LEU A 92 13.71 28.23 -45.22
N SER A 93 13.00 28.12 -46.35
CA SER A 93 11.59 28.49 -46.51
C SER A 93 10.65 27.67 -45.62
N ILE A 94 11.03 26.41 -45.35
CA ILE A 94 10.29 25.42 -44.56
C ILE A 94 10.00 25.91 -43.13
N ARG A 95 10.86 26.76 -42.55
CA ARG A 95 10.65 27.34 -41.21
C ARG A 95 9.37 28.16 -41.09
N ARG A 96 8.93 28.79 -42.19
CA ARG A 96 7.74 29.66 -42.20
C ARG A 96 6.45 28.87 -42.37
N SER A 97 6.53 27.57 -42.66
CA SER A 97 5.36 26.71 -42.86
C SER A 97 4.83 26.21 -41.51
N LEU A 98 3.64 26.70 -41.13
CA LEU A 98 2.93 26.21 -39.96
C LEU A 98 2.52 24.74 -40.12
N ILE A 99 2.08 24.36 -41.32
CA ILE A 99 1.66 22.99 -41.66
C ILE A 99 2.81 22.03 -41.40
N PHE A 100 4.01 22.37 -41.87
CA PHE A 100 5.19 21.53 -41.68
C PHE A 100 5.52 21.30 -40.21
N LYS A 101 5.46 22.34 -39.38
CA LYS A 101 5.72 22.25 -37.94
C LYS A 101 4.69 21.38 -37.22
N VAL A 102 3.41 21.54 -37.55
CA VAL A 102 2.34 20.74 -36.96
C VAL A 102 2.53 19.26 -37.31
N VAL A 103 2.85 18.94 -38.56
CA VAL A 103 3.12 17.56 -38.98
C VAL A 103 4.29 16.96 -38.19
N LEU A 104 5.38 17.69 -38.00
CA LEU A 104 6.52 17.22 -37.21
C LEU A 104 6.17 17.00 -35.74
N LEU A 105 5.40 17.91 -35.14
CA LEU A 105 4.97 17.78 -33.75
C LEU A 105 4.05 16.56 -33.56
N VAL A 106 3.13 16.30 -34.50
CA VAL A 106 2.29 15.09 -34.48
C VAL A 106 3.16 13.83 -34.56
N PHE A 107 4.16 13.81 -35.44
CA PHE A 107 5.10 12.70 -35.54
C PHE A 107 5.92 12.50 -34.26
N GLN A 108 6.43 13.58 -33.67
CA GLN A 108 7.14 13.55 -32.39
C GLN A 108 6.24 12.99 -31.28
N THR A 109 4.99 13.45 -31.18
CA THR A 109 4.04 12.95 -30.18
C THR A 109 3.80 11.45 -30.35
N PHE A 110 3.57 10.99 -31.57
CA PHE A 110 3.38 9.56 -31.85
C PHE A 110 4.59 8.74 -31.40
N LEU A 111 5.81 9.16 -31.76
CA LEU A 111 7.03 8.45 -31.39
C LEU A 111 7.29 8.47 -29.88
N SER A 112 7.07 9.62 -29.21
CA SER A 112 7.23 9.76 -27.76
C SER A 112 6.30 8.83 -26.96
N ILE A 113 5.05 8.64 -27.43
CA ILE A 113 4.09 7.76 -26.75
C ILE A 113 4.55 6.29 -26.79
N LEU A 114 5.26 5.87 -27.84
CA LEU A 114 5.70 4.48 -27.97
C LEU A 114 6.67 4.03 -26.86
N TYR A 115 7.33 4.96 -26.15
CA TYR A 115 8.30 4.61 -25.10
C TYR A 115 8.16 5.44 -23.81
N TYR A 116 6.99 6.05 -23.57
CA TYR A 116 6.79 6.92 -22.41
C TYR A 116 6.88 6.18 -21.07
N GLN A 117 7.58 6.78 -20.10
CA GLN A 117 7.61 6.33 -18.71
C GLN A 117 7.08 7.47 -17.83
N LYS A 118 6.04 7.22 -17.03
CA LYS A 118 5.63 8.16 -15.97
C LYS A 118 5.40 7.45 -14.64
N ALA A 119 5.87 8.12 -13.59
CA ALA A 119 5.72 7.84 -12.16
C ALA A 119 6.43 6.61 -11.57
N GLN A 120 6.66 5.52 -12.31
CA GLN A 120 7.53 4.42 -11.83
C GLN A 120 9.04 4.70 -12.08
N ALA A 121 9.34 5.74 -12.88
CA ALA A 121 10.64 5.94 -13.52
C ALA A 121 11.71 6.61 -12.64
N GLU A 122 11.32 7.26 -11.54
CA GLU A 122 12.27 7.94 -10.65
C GLU A 122 12.82 7.01 -9.55
N GLY A 123 12.37 5.75 -9.48
CA GLY A 123 12.85 4.73 -8.54
C GLY A 123 12.43 4.95 -7.08
N ASP A 124 11.68 6.02 -6.79
CA ASP A 124 11.23 6.36 -5.45
C ASP A 124 10.01 5.57 -4.97
N LEU A 125 9.15 5.13 -5.90
CA LEU A 125 8.05 4.21 -5.64
C LEU A 125 8.33 2.88 -6.35
N LEU A 126 8.55 1.82 -5.56
CA LEU A 126 8.81 0.48 -6.06
C LEU A 126 7.51 -0.32 -6.01
N PHE A 127 6.91 -0.51 -7.19
CA PHE A 127 5.78 -1.40 -7.37
C PHE A 127 6.27 -2.81 -7.69
N PHE A 128 5.84 -3.80 -6.89
CA PHE A 128 6.17 -5.20 -7.10
C PHE A 128 4.96 -5.90 -7.75
N PRO A 129 5.05 -6.32 -9.03
CA PRO A 129 3.95 -7.06 -9.64
C PRO A 129 3.73 -8.36 -8.86
N SER A 130 2.51 -8.54 -8.36
CA SER A 130 2.06 -9.76 -7.67
C SER A 130 0.95 -10.44 -8.45
N THR A 131 0.75 -11.72 -8.19
CA THR A 131 -0.42 -12.48 -8.68
C THR A 131 -1.23 -12.89 -7.48
N ILE A 132 -2.54 -12.66 -7.52
CA ILE A 132 -3.46 -13.08 -6.46
C ILE A 132 -3.91 -14.50 -6.77
N VAL A 133 -3.55 -15.44 -5.90
CA VAL A 133 -4.09 -16.80 -5.94
C VAL A 133 -5.15 -16.93 -4.86
N LYS A 134 -6.42 -17.12 -5.27
CA LYS A 134 -7.51 -17.43 -4.33
C LYS A 134 -7.40 -18.89 -3.95
N HIS A 135 -7.04 -19.16 -2.69
CA HIS A 135 -7.09 -20.50 -2.10
C HIS A 135 -8.33 -20.57 -1.21
N SER A 136 -8.93 -21.77 -1.09
CA SER A 136 -10.14 -21.98 -0.26
C SER A 136 -9.93 -21.57 1.21
N ASP A 137 -8.67 -21.46 1.64
CA ASP A 137 -8.29 -21.04 2.99
C ASP A 137 -7.70 -19.60 3.11
N ALA A 138 -7.48 -18.84 2.02
CA ALA A 138 -7.17 -17.38 1.97
C ALA A 138 -6.68 -16.90 0.58
N GLY A 139 -6.70 -15.59 0.32
CA GLY A 139 -6.02 -14.97 -0.83
C GLY A 139 -4.52 -14.78 -0.57
N ILE A 140 -3.66 -15.01 -1.58
CA ILE A 140 -2.19 -14.92 -1.43
C ILE A 140 -1.58 -13.94 -2.44
N GLU A 141 -0.71 -13.03 -2.00
CA GLU A 141 0.05 -12.02 -2.79
C GLU A 141 1.59 -12.25 -2.68
N ASN A 142 2.45 -11.53 -3.44
CA ASN A 142 3.93 -11.72 -3.44
C ASN A 142 4.77 -10.44 -3.14
N LYS A 143 5.86 -10.50 -2.32
CA LYS A 143 6.81 -9.35 -2.05
C LYS A 143 8.23 -9.75 -1.60
N PRO A 144 9.30 -8.96 -1.87
CA PRO A 144 10.63 -9.15 -1.28
C PRO A 144 10.74 -8.85 0.24
N ALA A 145 11.78 -9.41 0.89
CA ALA A 145 12.01 -9.33 2.34
C ALA A 145 12.63 -8.00 2.80
N LEU A 146 12.20 -7.52 3.98
CA LEU A 146 12.82 -6.42 4.72
C LEU A 146 13.25 -6.92 6.12
N PRO A 147 14.30 -6.35 6.73
CA PRO A 147 14.73 -6.71 8.07
C PRO A 147 13.72 -6.25 9.14
N THR A 148 13.59 -7.02 10.23
CA THR A 148 12.77 -6.65 11.38
C THR A 148 13.39 -5.45 12.12
N PRO A 149 12.65 -4.37 12.37
CA PRO A 149 13.10 -3.21 13.14
C PRO A 149 13.21 -3.55 14.63
N ASN A 150 14.14 -2.88 15.32
CA ASN A 150 14.23 -2.96 16.77
C ASN A 150 13.50 -1.75 17.40
N PHE A 151 12.58 -2.01 18.33
CA PHE A 151 11.72 -0.98 18.94
C PHE A 151 12.26 -0.42 20.25
N THR A 152 13.45 -0.87 20.69
CA THR A 152 14.18 -0.24 21.80
C THR A 152 14.80 1.09 21.36
N PRO A 153 14.77 2.14 22.20
CA PRO A 153 15.47 3.40 21.90
C PRO A 153 16.97 3.15 21.67
N SER A 154 17.44 3.39 20.45
CA SER A 154 18.86 3.35 20.09
C SER A 154 19.47 4.74 20.26
N GLU A 155 20.64 4.84 20.91
CA GLU A 155 21.40 6.10 21.07
C GLU A 155 22.00 6.62 19.75
N LYS A 156 22.01 5.81 18.68
CA LYS A 156 22.27 6.28 17.31
C LYS A 156 20.93 6.52 16.62
N LYS A 157 20.69 7.75 16.14
CA LYS A 157 19.56 8.09 15.26
C LYS A 157 19.68 7.24 13.99
N ALA A 158 18.99 6.10 13.97
CA ALA A 158 18.75 5.37 12.73
C ALA A 158 17.98 6.31 11.78
N PHE A 159 18.26 6.22 10.48
CA PHE A 159 17.50 6.97 9.49
C PHE A 159 16.03 6.58 9.58
N ASP A 160 15.19 7.53 9.96
CA ASP A 160 13.74 7.37 9.99
C ASP A 160 13.17 7.84 8.64
N PRO A 161 12.63 6.92 7.81
CA PRO A 161 12.08 7.29 6.50
C PRO A 161 10.83 8.17 6.60
N PHE A 162 10.27 8.33 7.81
CA PHE A 162 9.09 9.13 8.08
C PHE A 162 9.42 10.46 8.77
N GLU A 163 10.70 10.76 9.04
CA GLU A 163 11.12 12.11 9.44
C GLU A 163 11.32 13.03 8.20
N PRO A 164 11.05 14.33 8.32
CA PRO A 164 11.35 15.30 7.27
C PRO A 164 12.87 15.47 7.05
N PRO A 165 13.33 15.82 5.83
CA PRO A 165 12.52 16.16 4.65
C PRO A 165 11.88 14.93 3.99
N TYR A 166 10.57 14.99 3.77
CA TYR A 166 9.85 13.91 3.12
C TYR A 166 10.23 13.78 1.65
N ASN A 167 10.26 12.55 1.16
CA ASN A 167 10.35 12.30 -0.26
C ASN A 167 9.11 12.88 -0.96
N GLN A 168 9.31 13.89 -1.80
CA GLN A 168 8.21 14.63 -2.46
C GLN A 168 7.35 13.74 -3.38
N ASN A 169 7.91 12.65 -3.90
CA ASN A 169 7.18 11.68 -4.73
C ASN A 169 6.32 10.71 -3.91
N LEU A 170 6.57 10.60 -2.61
CA LEU A 170 5.80 9.77 -1.69
C LEU A 170 4.89 10.60 -0.79
N TYR A 171 5.17 11.90 -0.62
CA TYR A 171 4.35 12.81 0.17
C TYR A 171 2.99 13.06 -0.50
N VAL A 172 1.91 12.79 0.23
CA VAL A 172 0.53 13.05 -0.23
C VAL A 172 -0.03 14.32 0.39
N GLY A 173 0.17 14.49 1.69
CA GLY A 173 -0.37 15.62 2.45
C GLY A 173 -0.19 15.45 3.94
N GLU A 174 -0.76 16.38 4.70
CA GLU A 174 -0.72 16.39 6.16
C GLU A 174 -2.13 16.53 6.71
N LEU A 175 -2.36 15.97 7.90
CA LEU A 175 -3.59 16.12 8.66
C LEU A 175 -3.24 16.66 10.03
N ARG A 176 -4.07 17.55 10.56
CA ARG A 176 -3.88 18.14 11.88
C ARG A 176 -5.14 17.94 12.69
N ASP A 177 -4.98 17.35 13.87
CA ASP A 177 -6.02 17.28 14.88
C ASP A 177 -5.85 18.49 15.81
N GLU A 178 -6.64 19.55 15.58
CA GLU A 178 -6.51 20.79 16.35
C GLU A 178 -6.89 20.60 17.82
N ASP A 179 -7.83 19.70 18.10
CA ASP A 179 -8.36 19.45 19.44
C ASP A 179 -7.36 18.67 20.30
N ASN A 180 -6.63 17.72 19.70
CA ASN A 180 -5.68 16.86 20.41
C ASN A 180 -4.21 17.23 20.19
N ALA A 181 -3.94 18.27 19.39
CA ALA A 181 -2.60 18.75 19.03
C ALA A 181 -1.67 17.66 18.46
N GLU A 182 -2.22 16.66 17.76
CA GLU A 182 -1.45 15.62 17.08
C GLU A 182 -1.47 15.87 15.57
N ASP A 183 -0.28 15.91 14.98
CA ASP A 183 -0.09 16.12 13.54
C ASP A 183 0.28 14.80 12.86
N TYR A 184 -0.22 14.62 11.64
CA TYR A 184 0.05 13.47 10.82
C TYR A 184 0.58 13.87 9.45
N VAL A 185 1.35 12.96 8.85
CA VAL A 185 1.74 12.99 7.44
C VAL A 185 1.20 11.75 6.75
N VAL A 186 0.67 11.94 5.54
CA VAL A 186 0.21 10.87 4.66
C VAL A 186 1.28 10.62 3.60
N LEU A 187 1.80 9.40 3.58
CA LEU A 187 2.89 8.98 2.69
C LEU A 187 2.47 7.76 1.86
N LEU A 188 2.80 7.72 0.57
CA LEU A 188 2.72 6.50 -0.23
C LEU A 188 3.76 5.49 0.26
N ASN A 189 3.36 4.21 0.31
CA ASN A 189 4.30 3.17 0.70
C ASN A 189 5.33 2.95 -0.42
N LYS A 190 6.60 3.25 -0.13
CA LYS A 190 7.73 3.07 -1.05
C LYS A 190 7.81 1.66 -1.64
N TYR A 191 7.47 0.63 -0.86
CA TYR A 191 7.55 -0.78 -1.25
C TYR A 191 6.15 -1.37 -1.41
N SER A 192 5.36 -0.80 -2.31
CA SER A 192 3.96 -1.17 -2.53
C SER A 192 3.84 -2.42 -3.40
N VAL A 193 3.11 -3.41 -2.90
CA VAL A 193 2.61 -4.54 -3.70
C VAL A 193 1.27 -4.18 -4.32
N VAL A 194 0.42 -3.50 -3.53
CA VAL A 194 -0.88 -3.00 -3.95
C VAL A 194 -0.75 -1.52 -4.34
N ALA A 195 -1.25 -1.16 -5.52
CA ALA A 195 -1.20 0.22 -6.00
C ALA A 195 -1.98 1.13 -5.05
N ARG A 196 -1.47 2.34 -4.78
CA ARG A 196 -2.09 3.31 -3.84
C ARG A 196 -2.16 2.85 -2.38
N HIS A 197 -1.34 1.88 -1.98
CA HIS A 197 -1.07 1.63 -0.57
C HIS A 197 -0.40 2.87 0.03
N PHE A 198 -1.03 3.47 1.05
CA PHE A 198 -0.49 4.63 1.76
C PHE A 198 -0.48 4.43 3.28
N LEU A 199 0.23 5.31 3.97
CA LEU A 199 0.53 5.29 5.39
C LEU A 199 0.02 6.60 6.00
N LEU A 200 -0.66 6.52 7.15
CA LEU A 200 -0.89 7.65 8.05
C LEU A 200 0.15 7.55 9.17
N VAL A 201 1.06 8.52 9.23
CA VAL A 201 2.21 8.51 10.15
C VAL A 201 2.13 9.70 11.10
N THR A 202 2.40 9.50 12.38
CA THR A 202 2.50 10.65 13.31
C THR A 202 3.69 11.52 12.90
N LYS A 203 3.59 12.85 12.91
CA LYS A 203 4.74 13.70 12.56
C LYS A 203 5.84 13.60 13.62
N GLU A 204 5.45 13.65 14.89
CA GLU A 204 6.37 13.38 15.98
C GLU A 204 6.63 11.89 16.07
N PHE A 205 7.86 11.52 16.42
CA PHE A 205 8.19 10.14 16.67
C PHE A 205 7.38 9.60 17.84
N ARG A 206 6.48 8.66 17.54
CA ARG A 206 5.81 7.80 18.52
C ARG A 206 6.23 6.37 18.24
N SER A 207 6.36 5.55 19.28
CA SER A 207 6.73 4.15 19.11
C SER A 207 5.59 3.35 18.45
N GLN A 208 5.92 2.51 17.47
CA GLN A 208 5.01 1.53 16.87
C GLN A 208 4.60 0.41 17.86
N ALA A 209 5.21 0.34 19.04
CA ALA A 209 4.77 -0.50 20.15
C ALA A 209 3.81 0.22 21.11
N SER A 210 3.36 1.43 20.78
CA SER A 210 2.34 2.16 21.54
C SER A 210 0.93 1.86 20.99
N PRO A 211 -0.10 1.74 21.85
CA PRO A 211 -1.47 1.56 21.38
C PRO A 211 -1.95 2.73 20.50
N LEU A 212 -2.92 2.48 19.62
CA LEU A 212 -3.60 3.54 18.89
C LEU A 212 -4.30 4.48 19.88
N SER A 213 -4.08 5.78 19.73
CA SER A 213 -4.76 6.80 20.52
C SER A 213 -6.16 7.07 19.93
N PRO A 214 -7.07 7.73 20.66
CA PRO A 214 -8.36 8.13 20.11
C PRO A 214 -8.23 8.96 18.81
N PRO A 215 -7.32 9.94 18.71
CA PRO A 215 -7.06 10.64 17.44
C PRO A 215 -6.65 9.70 16.31
N ASP A 216 -5.76 8.73 16.55
CA ASP A 216 -5.34 7.78 15.51
C ASP A 216 -6.54 6.99 14.96
N LEU A 217 -7.43 6.55 15.85
CA LEU A 217 -8.63 5.80 15.49
C LEU A 217 -9.61 6.66 14.69
N VAL A 218 -9.85 7.89 15.14
CA VAL A 218 -10.74 8.85 14.47
C VAL A 218 -10.23 9.19 13.09
N GLN A 219 -8.96 9.60 12.96
CA GLN A 219 -8.36 9.94 11.66
C GLN A 219 -8.37 8.74 10.72
N THR A 220 -8.10 7.54 11.23
CA THR A 220 -8.19 6.30 10.44
C THR A 220 -9.60 6.08 9.91
N TYR A 221 -10.62 6.17 10.76
CA TYR A 221 -12.01 5.95 10.35
C TYR A 221 -12.48 7.02 9.34
N LEU A 222 -12.14 8.30 9.57
CA LEU A 222 -12.49 9.40 8.68
C LEU A 222 -11.86 9.24 7.28
N LEU A 223 -10.62 8.75 7.20
CA LEU A 223 -9.97 8.44 5.92
C LEU A 223 -10.69 7.32 5.17
N LEU A 224 -11.09 6.25 5.87
CA LEU A 224 -11.89 5.17 5.27
C LEU A 224 -13.25 5.69 4.76
N ALA A 225 -13.91 6.54 5.54
CA ALA A 225 -15.20 7.12 5.16
C ALA A 225 -15.06 8.08 3.96
N ALA A 226 -14.01 8.91 3.94
CA ALA A 226 -13.70 9.80 2.83
C ALA A 226 -13.38 9.03 1.54
N ALA A 227 -12.67 7.92 1.63
CA ALA A 227 -12.41 7.05 0.50
C ALA A 227 -13.70 6.43 -0.05
N ARG A 228 -14.58 5.89 0.81
CA ARG A 228 -15.88 5.35 0.39
C ARG A 228 -16.75 6.41 -0.28
N LYS A 229 -16.79 7.63 0.27
CA LYS A 229 -17.48 8.78 -0.34
C LYS A 229 -16.93 9.13 -1.73
N SER A 230 -15.64 8.89 -1.95
CA SER A 230 -14.94 9.07 -3.21
C SER A 230 -14.98 7.82 -4.13
N ARG A 231 -15.84 6.84 -3.83
CA ARG A 231 -15.98 5.57 -4.57
C ARG A 231 -14.71 4.71 -4.60
N HIS A 232 -13.95 4.75 -3.51
CA HIS A 232 -12.83 3.87 -3.29
C HIS A 232 -13.06 3.06 -2.02
N ASN A 233 -12.81 1.76 -2.08
CA ASN A 233 -12.88 0.88 -0.93
C ASN A 233 -11.48 0.71 -0.36
N LEU A 234 -11.33 0.97 0.93
CA LEU A 234 -10.09 0.78 1.66
C LEU A 234 -10.41 0.01 2.93
N PHE A 235 -9.41 -0.67 3.48
CA PHE A 235 -9.35 -0.97 4.90
C PHE A 235 -8.00 -0.52 5.45
N ALA A 236 -7.93 -0.33 6.76
CA ALA A 236 -6.73 0.06 7.46
C ALA A 236 -6.21 -1.09 8.33
N PHE A 237 -4.91 -1.11 8.58
CA PHE A 237 -4.31 -2.04 9.52
C PHE A 237 -3.14 -1.43 10.29
N TYR A 238 -2.91 -1.96 11.49
CA TYR A 238 -1.83 -1.56 12.38
C TYR A 238 -1.10 -2.78 12.93
N ASN A 239 0.22 -2.76 12.89
CA ASN A 239 1.08 -3.81 13.44
C ASN A 239 1.73 -3.27 14.72
N CYS A 240 1.23 -3.65 15.89
CA CYS A 240 1.73 -3.14 17.17
C CYS A 240 2.74 -4.09 17.82
N GLY A 241 3.95 -3.60 18.07
CA GLY A 241 5.00 -4.33 18.81
C GLY A 241 5.81 -5.33 18.00
N ASP A 242 6.85 -5.86 18.63
CA ASP A 242 7.97 -6.59 18.00
C ASP A 242 7.53 -7.84 17.23
N ASN A 243 6.48 -8.53 17.70
CA ASN A 243 6.02 -9.79 17.11
C ASN A 243 4.88 -9.61 16.09
N SER A 244 4.50 -8.37 15.77
CA SER A 244 3.33 -8.07 14.93
C SER A 244 3.60 -8.09 13.42
N GLY A 245 4.87 -8.16 13.01
CA GLY A 245 5.28 -7.96 11.61
C GLY A 245 5.37 -6.49 11.20
N ALA A 246 5.58 -5.58 12.16
CA ALA A 246 5.90 -4.19 11.90
C ALA A 246 7.32 -4.04 11.35
N SER A 247 7.50 -3.23 10.30
CA SER A 247 8.80 -3.03 9.63
C SER A 247 9.48 -1.69 9.94
N GLN A 248 8.81 -0.78 10.65
CA GLN A 248 9.32 0.53 11.08
C GLN A 248 8.92 0.80 12.54
N SER A 249 9.79 1.45 13.30
CA SER A 249 9.59 1.75 14.72
C SER A 249 8.77 3.01 14.99
N HIS A 250 8.66 3.91 14.01
CA HIS A 250 7.82 5.10 14.06
C HIS A 250 6.37 4.73 13.74
N LYS A 251 5.45 5.17 14.61
CA LYS A 251 4.02 4.90 14.58
C LYS A 251 3.36 5.25 13.24
N HIS A 252 2.80 4.25 12.58
CA HIS A 252 2.07 4.40 11.33
C HIS A 252 0.93 3.39 11.18
N VAL A 253 -0.21 3.86 10.65
CA VAL A 253 -1.35 3.04 10.20
C VAL A 253 -1.29 2.90 8.69
N GLN A 254 -1.56 1.70 8.18
CA GLN A 254 -1.43 1.38 6.75
C GLN A 254 -2.81 1.20 6.11
N PHE A 255 -2.98 1.68 4.88
CA PHE A 255 -4.25 1.62 4.16
C PHE A 255 -4.06 0.86 2.85
N ILE A 256 -4.90 -0.15 2.64
CA ILE A 256 -4.89 -0.97 1.42
C ILE A 256 -6.19 -0.73 0.65
N PRO A 257 -6.11 -0.42 -0.65
CA PRO A 257 -7.28 -0.40 -1.49
C PRO A 257 -7.75 -1.81 -1.82
N LEU A 258 -9.06 -1.93 -1.93
CA LEU A 258 -9.76 -3.15 -2.32
C LEU A 258 -10.41 -2.93 -3.67
N GLU A 259 -10.34 -3.96 -4.52
CA GLU A 259 -11.06 -3.96 -5.80
C GLU A 259 -12.56 -4.18 -5.58
N ASP A 260 -12.92 -5.04 -4.63
CA ASP A 260 -14.30 -5.42 -4.31
C ASP A 260 -14.89 -4.53 -3.19
N GLU A 261 -16.21 -4.32 -3.21
CA GLU A 261 -16.92 -3.54 -2.17
C GLU A 261 -17.04 -4.27 -0.83
N ASP A 262 -16.78 -5.57 -0.85
CA ASP A 262 -17.08 -6.48 0.23
C ASP A 262 -16.02 -6.51 1.34
N GLY A 263 -14.95 -5.71 1.25
CA GLY A 263 -13.94 -5.70 2.31
C GLY A 263 -12.88 -6.79 2.16
N PRO A 264 -11.91 -6.86 3.09
CA PRO A 264 -10.96 -7.97 3.12
C PRO A 264 -11.66 -9.29 3.47
N PRO A 265 -11.10 -10.48 3.15
CA PRO A 265 -11.73 -11.78 3.42
C PRO A 265 -12.25 -11.99 4.86
N ILE A 266 -11.56 -11.47 5.88
CA ILE A 266 -12.03 -11.56 7.28
C ILE A 266 -13.38 -10.85 7.53
N GLU A 267 -13.70 -9.83 6.73
CA GLU A 267 -14.92 -9.03 6.83
C GLU A 267 -16.17 -9.87 6.56
N TYR A 268 -16.09 -10.80 5.59
CA TYR A 268 -17.18 -11.71 5.27
C TYR A 268 -17.54 -12.61 6.46
N LEU A 269 -16.52 -13.10 7.18
CA LEU A 269 -16.71 -13.91 8.38
C LEU A 269 -17.38 -13.07 9.47
N ALA A 270 -16.89 -11.85 9.71
CA ALA A 270 -17.46 -10.97 10.72
C ALA A 270 -18.92 -10.58 10.45
N ARG A 271 -19.29 -10.27 9.19
CA ARG A 271 -20.68 -9.99 8.82
C ARG A 271 -21.62 -11.16 9.04
N SER A 272 -21.13 -12.40 8.90
CA SER A 272 -21.95 -13.60 9.06
C SER A 272 -22.36 -13.89 10.52
N VAL A 273 -21.69 -13.27 11.50
CA VAL A 273 -21.97 -13.50 12.92
C VAL A 273 -23.26 -12.77 13.33
N LYS A 274 -24.19 -13.49 13.95
CA LYS A 274 -25.37 -12.92 14.59
C LYS A 274 -25.06 -12.62 16.05
N LEU A 275 -25.17 -11.35 16.44
CA LEU A 275 -24.93 -10.92 17.81
C LEU A 275 -26.25 -10.88 18.58
N GLU A 276 -26.28 -11.49 19.76
CA GLU A 276 -27.43 -11.42 20.68
C GLU A 276 -27.49 -10.05 21.35
N THR A 277 -26.32 -9.54 21.76
CA THR A 277 -26.13 -8.20 22.30
C THR A 277 -25.37 -7.34 21.29
N PRO A 278 -26.00 -6.28 20.76
CA PRO A 278 -25.28 -5.25 20.01
C PRO A 278 -24.18 -4.63 20.87
N ASP A 279 -23.16 -4.05 20.24
CA ASP A 279 -22.10 -3.27 20.90
C ASP A 279 -21.22 -4.06 21.89
N THR A 280 -21.21 -5.39 21.82
CA THR A 280 -20.28 -6.24 22.59
C THR A 280 -19.23 -6.88 21.68
N PRO A 281 -17.96 -6.99 22.13
CA PRO A 281 -16.95 -7.79 21.45
C PRO A 281 -17.38 -9.25 21.24
N PHE A 282 -16.90 -9.86 20.16
CA PHE A 282 -17.12 -11.27 19.83
C PHE A 282 -15.88 -11.88 19.18
N ALA A 283 -15.87 -13.21 19.05
CA ALA A 283 -14.81 -13.94 18.36
C ALA A 283 -15.36 -14.68 17.13
N LEU A 284 -14.52 -14.83 16.10
CA LEU A 284 -14.79 -15.65 14.92
C LEU A 284 -14.35 -17.08 15.19
N ASN A 285 -15.28 -17.93 15.65
CA ASN A 285 -15.01 -19.31 16.05
C ASN A 285 -14.53 -20.22 14.91
N SER A 286 -14.72 -19.82 13.66
CA SER A 286 -14.21 -20.55 12.49
C SER A 286 -12.71 -20.38 12.27
N LEU A 287 -12.07 -19.41 12.94
CA LEU A 287 -10.64 -19.16 12.83
C LEU A 287 -9.86 -20.00 13.85
N ALA A 288 -8.73 -20.56 13.42
CA ALA A 288 -7.88 -21.44 14.24
C ALA A 288 -7.00 -20.70 15.27
N TYR A 289 -7.27 -19.42 15.52
CA TYR A 289 -6.47 -18.54 16.36
C TYR A 289 -7.37 -17.54 17.10
N ALA A 290 -6.88 -17.04 18.23
CA ALA A 290 -7.56 -15.99 19.00
C ALA A 290 -7.75 -14.74 18.15
N ASN A 291 -8.98 -14.23 18.16
CA ASN A 291 -9.33 -13.00 17.46
C ASN A 291 -10.48 -12.33 18.22
N HIS A 292 -10.42 -11.01 18.33
CA HIS A 292 -11.39 -10.22 19.05
C HIS A 292 -11.94 -9.17 18.09
N VAL A 293 -13.25 -9.14 17.92
CA VAL A 293 -13.92 -8.31 16.91
C VAL A 293 -14.99 -7.46 17.57
N TYR A 294 -15.07 -6.20 17.17
CA TYR A 294 -16.15 -5.30 17.53
C TYR A 294 -16.87 -4.87 16.26
N ARG A 295 -18.19 -4.99 16.25
CA ARG A 295 -19.03 -4.48 15.15
C ARG A 295 -19.45 -3.06 15.47
N PHE A 296 -19.12 -2.15 14.58
CA PHE A 296 -19.49 -0.76 14.72
C PHE A 296 -21.01 -0.54 14.53
N PRO A 297 -21.58 0.46 15.21
CA PRO A 297 -22.92 0.93 14.91
C PRO A 297 -23.08 1.35 13.45
N ASP A 298 -24.28 1.12 12.90
CA ASP A 298 -24.60 1.58 11.56
C ASP A 298 -24.48 3.10 11.44
N ARG A 299 -24.01 3.55 10.27
CA ARG A 299 -23.95 4.97 9.89
C ARG A 299 -23.12 5.86 10.84
N MET A 300 -22.06 5.32 11.46
CA MET A 300 -21.11 6.10 12.26
C MET A 300 -20.56 7.34 11.54
N TYR A 301 -20.45 7.32 10.22
CA TYR A 301 -20.04 8.50 9.42
C TYR A 301 -20.92 9.74 9.60
N SER A 302 -22.11 9.59 10.19
CA SER A 302 -23.04 10.69 10.49
C SER A 302 -22.99 11.16 11.95
N PHE A 303 -22.14 10.55 12.78
CA PHE A 303 -22.00 10.93 14.19
C PHE A 303 -21.25 12.26 14.33
N SER A 304 -21.43 12.92 15.48
CA SER A 304 -20.53 14.00 15.89
C SER A 304 -19.12 13.45 16.13
N ALA A 305 -18.11 14.32 16.04
CA ALA A 305 -16.72 13.94 16.31
C ALA A 305 -16.56 13.27 17.69
N GLU A 306 -17.13 13.88 18.73
CA GLU A 306 -17.11 13.36 20.11
C GLU A 306 -17.71 11.94 20.22
N LYS A 307 -18.86 11.70 19.57
CA LYS A 307 -19.52 10.40 19.62
C LYS A 307 -18.75 9.35 18.81
N LEU A 308 -18.19 9.73 17.67
CA LEU A 308 -17.35 8.86 16.85
C LEU A 308 -16.10 8.42 17.65
N GLU A 309 -15.42 9.37 18.29
CA GLU A 309 -14.26 9.10 19.13
C GLU A 309 -14.61 8.17 20.29
N ALA A 310 -15.69 8.46 21.03
CA ALA A 310 -16.11 7.64 22.16
C ALA A 310 -16.36 6.17 21.76
N VAL A 311 -17.07 5.93 20.65
CA VAL A 311 -17.34 4.57 20.16
C VAL A 311 -16.04 3.86 19.74
N LEU A 312 -15.18 4.54 18.98
CA LEU A 312 -13.92 3.97 18.51
C LEU A 312 -12.97 3.64 19.68
N ALA A 313 -12.84 4.55 20.64
CA ALA A 313 -12.00 4.36 21.81
C ALA A 313 -12.52 3.24 22.71
N GLN A 314 -13.83 3.19 22.97
CA GLN A 314 -14.45 2.12 23.75
C GLN A 314 -14.28 0.76 23.08
N ALA A 315 -14.52 0.67 21.77
CA ALA A 315 -14.30 -0.56 21.00
C ALA A 315 -12.83 -1.01 21.10
N PHE A 316 -11.88 -0.11 20.84
CA PHE A 316 -10.46 -0.44 20.86
C PHE A 316 -9.98 -0.89 22.25
N LEU A 317 -10.37 -0.19 23.32
CA LEU A 317 -9.99 -0.55 24.68
C LEU A 317 -10.56 -1.90 25.10
N GLY A 318 -11.85 -2.16 24.84
CA GLY A 318 -12.46 -3.45 25.16
C GLY A 318 -11.81 -4.61 24.42
N LEU A 319 -11.45 -4.42 23.15
CA LEU A 319 -10.71 -5.41 22.38
C LEU A 319 -9.27 -5.59 22.86
N LEU A 320 -8.61 -4.51 23.29
CA LEU A 320 -7.25 -4.55 23.81
C LEU A 320 -7.19 -5.30 25.16
N ASP A 321 -8.19 -5.12 26.01
CA ASP A 321 -8.31 -5.88 27.26
C ASP A 321 -8.44 -7.38 26.99
N LEU A 322 -9.22 -7.77 25.97
CA LEU A 322 -9.33 -9.17 25.54
C LEU A 322 -8.02 -9.73 24.97
N VAL A 323 -7.27 -8.92 24.21
CA VAL A 323 -5.91 -9.26 23.75
C VAL A 323 -4.99 -9.51 24.93
N ILE A 324 -4.96 -8.59 25.91
CA ILE A 324 -4.12 -8.71 27.10
C ILE A 324 -4.53 -9.94 27.92
N SER A 325 -5.83 -10.18 28.09
CA SER A 325 -6.35 -11.37 28.75
C SER A 325 -5.91 -12.65 28.05
N THR A 326 -5.96 -12.70 26.71
CA THR A 326 -5.49 -13.85 25.92
C THR A 326 -4.01 -14.11 26.15
N ILE A 327 -3.19 -13.05 26.11
CA ILE A 327 -1.75 -13.12 26.33
C ILE A 327 -1.42 -13.61 27.75
N ARG A 328 -2.16 -13.15 28.78
CA ARG A 328 -1.95 -13.59 30.18
C ARG A 328 -2.21 -15.08 30.41
N HIS A 329 -3.09 -15.69 29.60
CA HIS A 329 -3.40 -17.12 29.70
C HIS A 329 -2.46 -18.00 28.88
N ASP A 330 -1.50 -17.40 28.17
CA ASP A 330 -0.50 -18.11 27.39
C ASP A 330 0.81 -18.23 28.21
N PRO A 331 1.14 -19.41 28.76
CA PRO A 331 2.32 -19.59 29.61
C PRO A 331 3.64 -19.45 28.85
N ASP A 332 3.63 -19.61 27.52
CA ASP A 332 4.80 -19.56 26.65
C ASP A 332 4.93 -18.22 25.92
N TYR A 333 4.12 -17.22 26.29
CA TYR A 333 4.18 -15.92 25.66
C TYR A 333 5.52 -15.22 25.94
N PRO A 334 6.21 -14.66 24.93
CA PRO A 334 7.48 -13.99 25.14
C PRO A 334 7.40 -12.82 26.13
N ALA A 335 8.38 -12.73 27.03
CA ALA A 335 8.49 -11.58 27.93
C ALA A 335 8.62 -10.27 27.14
N GLY A 336 7.88 -9.24 27.54
CA GLY A 336 7.93 -7.92 26.91
C GLY A 336 6.57 -7.28 26.76
N LYS A 337 6.48 -6.27 25.87
CA LYS A 337 5.21 -5.62 25.56
C LYS A 337 4.32 -6.55 24.73
N PRO A 338 2.99 -6.52 24.91
CA PRO A 338 2.08 -7.27 24.09
C PRO A 338 2.20 -6.85 22.62
N SER A 339 2.18 -7.82 21.72
CA SER A 339 2.16 -7.59 20.28
C SER A 339 0.80 -8.02 19.73
N TYR A 340 0.26 -7.25 18.80
CA TYR A 340 -1.03 -7.53 18.20
C TYR A 340 -1.16 -6.86 16.83
N ASN A 341 -2.07 -7.37 16.02
CA ASN A 341 -2.50 -6.72 14.79
C ASN A 341 -3.87 -6.10 14.99
N VAL A 342 -4.09 -4.94 14.35
CA VAL A 342 -5.40 -4.31 14.22
C VAL A 342 -5.79 -4.30 12.76
N VAL A 343 -7.04 -4.63 12.45
CA VAL A 343 -7.66 -4.40 11.13
C VAL A 343 -8.91 -3.57 11.37
N ILE A 344 -9.07 -2.48 10.61
CA ILE A 344 -10.19 -1.54 10.74
C ILE A 344 -10.86 -1.39 9.38
N THR A 345 -12.16 -1.66 9.33
CA THR A 345 -13.03 -1.36 8.19
C THR A 345 -14.07 -0.31 8.59
N LEU A 346 -15.04 -0.02 7.73
CA LEU A 346 -16.15 0.86 8.09
C LEU A 346 -17.18 0.20 9.01
N GLU A 347 -17.14 -1.14 9.13
CA GLU A 347 -18.14 -1.94 9.83
C GLU A 347 -17.56 -2.68 11.05
N HIS A 348 -16.26 -3.03 11.04
CA HIS A 348 -15.65 -3.79 12.12
C HIS A 348 -14.25 -3.30 12.49
N MET A 349 -13.89 -3.52 13.75
CA MET A 349 -12.52 -3.47 14.25
C MET A 349 -12.12 -4.86 14.73
N HIS A 350 -10.96 -5.34 14.29
CA HIS A 350 -10.41 -6.64 14.67
C HIS A 350 -9.08 -6.43 15.40
N LEU A 351 -8.90 -7.08 16.53
CA LEU A 351 -7.63 -7.19 17.24
C LEU A 351 -7.22 -8.65 17.33
N ILE A 352 -5.99 -8.95 16.91
CA ILE A 352 -5.43 -10.30 16.88
C ILE A 352 -4.14 -10.32 17.72
N PRO A 353 -4.09 -11.04 18.86
CA PRO A 353 -2.88 -11.17 19.66
C PRO A 353 -1.81 -11.98 18.91
N ARG A 354 -0.55 -11.53 18.98
CA ARG A 354 0.57 -12.08 18.20
C ARG A 354 1.71 -12.58 19.10
N ARG A 355 2.12 -13.83 18.88
CA ARG A 355 3.21 -14.46 19.64
C ARG A 355 4.57 -14.28 18.96
N ARG A 356 4.62 -14.32 17.63
CA ARG A 356 5.85 -14.20 16.84
C ARG A 356 5.55 -13.62 15.47
N GLU A 357 6.50 -12.91 14.88
CA GLU A 357 6.38 -12.40 13.51
C GLU A 357 6.48 -13.52 12.47
N VAL A 358 7.43 -14.44 12.66
CA VAL A 358 7.89 -15.36 11.62
C VAL A 358 7.39 -16.78 11.87
N HIS A 359 6.87 -17.40 10.81
CA HIS A 359 6.67 -18.83 10.71
C HIS A 359 7.78 -19.46 9.88
N VAL A 360 8.25 -20.65 10.25
CA VAL A 360 9.22 -21.41 9.45
C VAL A 360 8.45 -22.50 8.73
N LEU A 361 8.40 -22.44 7.40
CA LEU A 361 7.69 -23.40 6.57
C LEU A 361 8.33 -24.78 6.71
N SER A 362 7.53 -25.77 7.07
CA SER A 362 8.01 -27.12 7.42
C SER A 362 8.69 -27.85 6.27
N GLU A 363 8.19 -27.66 5.05
CA GLU A 363 8.72 -28.32 3.85
C GLU A 363 10.03 -27.70 3.36
N THR A 364 10.13 -26.37 3.39
CA THR A 364 11.24 -25.65 2.74
C THR A 364 12.28 -25.10 3.72
N GLY A 365 11.91 -24.93 4.99
CA GLY A 365 12.72 -24.22 5.99
C GLY A 365 12.71 -22.70 5.82
N ASP A 366 11.92 -22.16 4.88
CA ASP A 366 11.88 -20.72 4.60
C ASP A 366 11.16 -19.96 5.71
N LYS A 367 11.64 -18.73 5.96
CA LYS A 367 11.07 -17.82 6.96
C LYS A 367 9.99 -16.94 6.34
N LEU A 368 8.74 -17.24 6.66
CA LEU A 368 7.57 -16.47 6.27
C LEU A 368 7.27 -15.40 7.32
N SER A 369 7.41 -14.12 6.97
CA SER A 369 7.00 -13.00 7.85
C SER A 369 5.51 -12.77 7.73
N VAL A 370 4.81 -12.69 8.86
CA VAL A 370 3.36 -12.57 8.93
C VAL A 370 2.98 -11.28 9.66
N ASN A 371 2.14 -10.46 9.02
CA ASN A 371 1.60 -9.22 9.56
C ASN A 371 0.06 -9.20 9.50
N ALA A 372 -0.56 -8.07 9.83
CA ALA A 372 -2.02 -7.93 9.85
C ALA A 372 -2.73 -8.33 8.54
N LEU A 373 -2.09 -8.19 7.37
CA LEU A 373 -2.71 -8.55 6.09
C LEU A 373 -3.04 -10.04 6.02
N ALA A 374 -2.15 -10.89 6.54
CA ALA A 374 -2.38 -12.33 6.54
C ALA A 374 -3.60 -12.69 7.40
N PHE A 375 -3.79 -12.00 8.53
CA PHE A 375 -4.98 -12.15 9.38
C PHE A 375 -6.24 -11.54 8.76
N ALA A 376 -6.10 -10.52 7.91
CA ALA A 376 -7.20 -10.03 7.06
C ALA A 376 -7.59 -11.04 5.96
N GLY A 377 -6.85 -12.16 5.82
CA GLY A 377 -7.05 -13.21 4.82
C GLY A 377 -6.28 -12.99 3.53
N MET A 378 -5.23 -12.16 3.57
CA MET A 378 -4.37 -11.80 2.45
C MET A 378 -2.91 -12.09 2.81
N MET A 379 -2.49 -13.34 2.61
CA MET A 379 -1.15 -13.79 2.96
C MET A 379 -0.14 -13.37 1.90
N LEU A 380 1.05 -12.95 2.31
CA LEU A 380 2.10 -12.52 1.38
C LEU A 380 3.25 -13.54 1.36
N VAL A 381 3.54 -14.11 0.21
CA VAL A 381 4.69 -15.01 -0.02
C VAL A 381 5.73 -14.31 -0.90
N LYS A 382 6.87 -14.93 -1.21
CA LYS A 382 7.92 -14.30 -2.04
C LYS A 382 8.23 -15.06 -3.32
N SER A 383 7.78 -16.31 -3.42
CA SER A 383 8.10 -17.20 -4.53
C SER A 383 7.01 -18.27 -4.71
N GLU A 384 6.97 -18.90 -5.88
CA GLU A 384 6.09 -20.05 -6.13
C GLU A 384 6.41 -21.23 -5.21
N ARG A 385 7.68 -21.38 -4.81
CA ARG A 385 8.11 -22.38 -3.84
C ARG A 385 7.49 -22.13 -2.46
N GLU A 386 7.53 -20.89 -1.97
CA GLU A 386 6.86 -20.53 -0.72
C GLU A 386 5.34 -20.68 -0.83
N LEU A 387 4.75 -20.30 -1.96
CA LEU A 387 3.32 -20.47 -2.22
C LEU A 387 2.90 -21.95 -2.11
N ALA A 388 3.61 -22.85 -2.78
CA ALA A 388 3.33 -24.28 -2.74
C ALA A 388 3.45 -24.82 -1.31
N ALA A 389 4.50 -24.44 -0.58
CA ALA A 389 4.69 -24.85 0.81
C ALA A 389 3.59 -24.32 1.75
N VAL A 390 3.14 -23.07 1.55
CA VAL A 390 2.01 -22.48 2.30
C VAL A 390 0.71 -23.23 2.02
N GLN A 391 0.44 -23.59 0.76
CA GLN A 391 -0.75 -24.35 0.38
C GLN A 391 -0.72 -25.77 0.97
N THR A 392 0.43 -26.43 0.94
CA THR A 392 0.61 -27.76 1.53
C THR A 392 0.45 -27.74 3.05
N GLU A 393 1.00 -26.73 3.73
CA GLU A 393 0.96 -26.65 5.20
C GLU A 393 -0.39 -26.13 5.74
N GLY A 394 -1.07 -25.28 4.97
CA GLY A 394 -2.36 -24.70 5.29
C GLY A 394 -2.26 -23.36 6.02
N VAL A 395 -2.95 -22.34 5.50
CA VAL A 395 -2.90 -20.96 6.03
C VAL A 395 -3.37 -20.88 7.48
N GLY A 396 -4.44 -21.59 7.84
CA GLY A 396 -4.96 -21.59 9.22
C GLY A 396 -3.94 -22.12 10.24
N LYS A 397 -3.15 -23.14 9.87
CA LYS A 397 -2.09 -23.70 10.73
C LYS A 397 -0.94 -22.70 10.91
N ILE A 398 -0.55 -22.03 9.82
CA ILE A 398 0.48 -20.99 9.85
C ILE A 398 0.05 -19.82 10.75
N LEU A 399 -1.18 -19.31 10.57
CA LEU A 399 -1.71 -18.21 11.37
C LEU A 399 -1.86 -18.58 12.85
N ARG A 400 -2.27 -19.82 13.17
CA ARG A 400 -2.28 -20.34 14.54
C ARG A 400 -0.88 -20.38 15.15
N ALA A 401 0.14 -20.74 14.39
CA ALA A 401 1.52 -20.84 14.88
C ALA A 401 2.14 -19.48 15.23
N VAL A 402 1.71 -18.41 14.54
CA VAL A 402 2.20 -17.04 14.79
C VAL A 402 1.28 -16.19 15.68
N GLY A 403 0.02 -16.60 15.82
CA GLY A 403 -0.96 -16.05 16.74
C GLY A 403 -0.98 -16.77 18.10
N LEU A 404 -2.05 -16.57 18.85
CA LEU A 404 -2.33 -17.27 20.11
C LEU A 404 -3.56 -18.16 19.96
N GLU A 405 -3.73 -19.12 20.87
CA GLU A 405 -4.94 -19.93 20.95
C GLU A 405 -6.11 -19.13 21.54
N SER A 406 -7.33 -19.41 21.07
CA SER A 406 -8.52 -18.77 21.61
C SER A 406 -8.79 -19.25 23.02
N VAL A 407 -8.98 -18.30 23.94
CA VAL A 407 -9.39 -18.54 25.33
C VAL A 407 -10.80 -18.01 25.61
N HIS A 408 -11.63 -17.88 24.57
CA HIS A 408 -12.94 -17.25 24.65
C HIS A 408 -13.83 -17.84 25.76
N GLU A 409 -13.86 -19.17 25.91
CA GLU A 409 -14.64 -19.82 26.97
C GLU A 409 -14.19 -19.41 28.38
N LEU A 410 -12.89 -19.27 28.61
CA LEU A 410 -12.33 -18.82 29.89
C LEU A 410 -12.65 -17.34 30.15
N GLN A 411 -12.63 -16.51 29.11
CA GLN A 411 -12.97 -15.09 29.21
C GLN A 411 -14.45 -14.89 29.59
N VAL A 412 -15.35 -15.63 28.95
CA VAL A 412 -16.79 -15.59 29.29
C VAL A 412 -17.04 -16.07 30.71
N GLN A 413 -16.35 -17.13 31.16
CA GLN A 413 -16.48 -17.64 32.53
C GLN A 413 -15.94 -16.65 33.59
N GLY A 414 -14.80 -16.01 33.31
CA GLY A 414 -14.20 -15.01 34.21
C GLY A 414 -15.12 -13.81 34.44
N THR A 415 -15.68 -13.24 33.36
CA THR A 415 -16.62 -12.11 33.46
C THR A 415 -17.90 -12.49 34.23
N ALA A 416 -18.42 -13.71 34.04
CA ALA A 416 -19.59 -14.18 34.77
C ALA A 416 -19.33 -14.40 36.27
N ALA A 417 -18.09 -14.75 36.66
CA ALA A 417 -17.70 -14.88 38.06
C ALA A 417 -17.52 -13.50 38.73
N GLU A 418 -16.82 -12.57 38.07
CA GLU A 418 -16.63 -11.20 38.57
C GLU A 418 -17.96 -10.45 38.76
N ALA A 419 -18.93 -10.65 37.86
CA ALA A 419 -20.26 -10.06 38.00
C ALA A 419 -21.04 -10.57 39.23
N ARG A 420 -20.84 -11.83 39.62
CA ARG A 420 -21.48 -12.43 40.81
C ARG A 420 -20.87 -11.92 42.12
N ASP A 421 -19.57 -11.65 42.13
CA ASP A 421 -18.86 -11.15 43.30
C ASP A 421 -19.16 -9.65 43.59
N ILE A 422 -19.68 -8.90 42.61
CA ILE A 422 -20.12 -7.50 42.77
C ILE A 422 -21.54 -7.41 43.37
N GLU A 423 -22.35 -8.47 43.25
CA GLU A 423 -23.72 -8.54 43.79
C GLU A 423 -23.80 -9.06 45.24
N THR A 424 -22.67 -9.48 45.82
CA THR A 424 -22.53 -9.90 47.23
C THR A 424 -21.79 -8.86 48.06
#